data_AF-A0A8X7NX03-F1
#
_entry.id   AF-A0A8X7NX03-F1
#
_cell.length_a   1.000
_cell.length_b   1.000
_cell.length_c   1.000
_cell.angle_alpha   90.00
_cell.angle_beta   90.00
_cell.angle_gamma   90.00
#
_symmetry.space_group_name_H-M   'P 1'
#
loop_
_entity.id
_entity.type
_entity.pdbx_description
1 polymer ?
#
loop_
_entity_poly.entity_id
_entity_poly.type
_entity_poly.pdbx_seq_one_letter_code
_entity_poly.pdbx_strand_id
1 'polypeptide(L)' 'MDGDLIGIETFKCEASVLTKIHHPNFVVLLGYCIEGEEKLLVYQFMHQGPLSKHLYHWFISQKS' A
#
# COMPACT_ATOMS: atom_id res chain seq x y z
N MET A 1 -19.03 -9.59 -17.54
CA MET A 1 -18.01 -10.39 -16.86
C MET A 1 -16.70 -9.60 -16.95
N ASP A 2 -16.74 -8.36 -16.44
CA ASP A 2 -15.79 -7.28 -16.79
C ASP A 2 -15.20 -6.58 -15.55
N GLY A 3 -15.79 -6.80 -14.37
CA GLY A 3 -15.36 -6.17 -13.12
C GLY A 3 -14.00 -6.67 -12.61
N ASP A 4 -13.66 -7.94 -12.89
CA ASP A 4 -12.39 -8.53 -12.44
C ASP A 4 -11.18 -7.99 -13.21
N LEU A 5 -11.35 -7.66 -14.48
CA LEU A 5 -10.30 -7.06 -15.31
C LEU A 5 -9.91 -5.67 -14.79
N ILE A 6 -10.92 -4.85 -14.46
CA ILE A 6 -10.71 -3.51 -13.88
C ILE A 6 -9.95 -3.60 -12.55
N GLY A 7 -10.30 -4.59 -11.70
CA GLY A 7 -9.64 -4.80 -10.42
C GLY A 7 -8.17 -5.25 -10.56
N ILE A 8 -7.84 -6.04 -11.58
CA ILE A 8 -6.46 -6.45 -11.87
C ILE A 8 -5.66 -5.28 -12.45
N GLU A 9 -6.26 -4.45 -13.31
CA GLU A 9 -5.60 -3.29 -13.90
C GLU A 9 -5.30 -2.22 -12.84
N THR A 10 -6.23 -1.92 -11.95
CA THR A 10 -5.99 -0.97 -10.83
C THR A 10 -4.87 -1.47 -9.92
N PHE A 11 -4.87 -2.76 -9.59
CA PHE A 11 -3.82 -3.39 -8.80
C PHE A 11 -2.44 -3.29 -9.47
N LYS A 12 -2.35 -3.58 -10.79
CA LYS A 12 -1.10 -3.42 -11.57
C LYS A 12 -0.67 -1.96 -11.66
N CYS A 13 -1.61 -1.04 -11.78
CA CYS A 13 -1.33 0.39 -11.86
C CYS A 13 -0.75 0.90 -10.53
N GLU A 14 -1.38 0.55 -9.41
CA GLU A 14 -0.90 0.86 -8.07
C GLU A 14 0.49 0.25 -7.83
N ALA A 15 0.68 -1.03 -8.18
CA ALA A 15 1.98 -1.68 -8.10
C ALA A 15 3.05 -0.99 -8.96
N SER A 16 2.71 -0.53 -10.17
CA SER A 16 3.62 0.21 -11.07
C SER A 16 4.01 1.58 -10.52
N VAL A 17 3.07 2.29 -9.89
CA VAL A 17 3.35 3.57 -9.25
C VAL A 17 4.28 3.37 -8.05
N LEU A 18 3.97 2.37 -7.21
CA LEU A 18 4.77 2.06 -6.02
C LEU A 18 6.18 1.55 -6.35
N THR A 19 6.36 0.82 -7.45
CA THR A 19 7.69 0.38 -7.92
C THR A 19 8.53 1.50 -8.53
N LYS A 20 7.90 2.57 -9.04
CA LYS A 20 8.64 3.73 -9.60
C LYS A 20 9.12 4.71 -8.53
N ILE A 21 8.52 4.69 -7.34
CA ILE A 21 8.85 5.61 -6.25
C ILE A 21 9.90 4.96 -5.34
N HIS A 22 11.17 5.19 -5.66
CA HIS A 22 12.28 4.87 -4.77
C HIS A 22 12.67 6.12 -3.97
N HIS A 23 11.98 6.37 -2.86
CA HIS A 23 12.32 7.44 -1.93
C HIS A 23 12.37 6.90 -0.49
N PRO A 24 13.34 7.29 0.36
CA PRO A 24 13.48 6.80 1.74
C PRO A 24 12.28 7.05 2.65
N ASN A 25 11.30 7.86 2.21
CA ASN A 25 10.07 8.17 2.95
C ASN A 25 8.84 7.47 2.38
N PHE A 26 8.99 6.59 1.38
CA PHE A 26 7.89 5.85 0.77
C PHE A 26 8.06 4.35 1.03
N VAL A 27 6.93 3.69 1.25
CA VAL A 27 6.87 2.24 1.41
C VAL A 27 7.21 1.61 0.07
N VAL A 28 8.35 0.94 0.01
CA VAL A 28 8.76 0.22 -1.21
C VAL A 28 7.89 -1.03 -1.33
N LEU A 29 7.23 -1.19 -2.47
CA LEU A 29 6.60 -2.46 -2.84
C LEU A 29 7.70 -3.43 -3.29
N LEU A 30 7.84 -4.54 -2.58
CA LEU A 30 8.81 -5.59 -2.90
C LEU A 30 8.32 -6.49 -4.03
N GLY A 31 7.00 -6.66 -4.12
CA GLY A 31 6.37 -7.45 -5.18
C GLY A 31 4.89 -7.65 -4.96
N TYR A 32 4.28 -8.40 -5.86
CA TYR A 32 2.88 -8.78 -5.78
C TYR A 32 2.68 -10.20 -6.31
N CYS A 33 1.68 -10.90 -5.80
CA CYS A 33 1.24 -12.19 -6.30
C CYS A 33 -0.21 -12.10 -6.77
N ILE A 34 -0.49 -12.63 -7.94
CA ILE A 34 -1.85 -12.80 -8.47
C ILE A 34 -1.95 -14.25 -8.93
N GLU A 35 -2.65 -15.08 -8.17
CA GLU A 35 -2.84 -16.49 -8.47
C GLU A 35 -4.32 -16.85 -8.29
N GLY A 36 -5.03 -17.07 -9.40
CA GLY A 36 -6.47 -17.29 -9.40
C GLY A 36 -7.25 -16.09 -8.85
N GLU A 37 -7.97 -16.31 -7.74
CA GLU A 37 -8.72 -15.27 -7.02
C GLU A 37 -7.89 -14.55 -5.94
N GLU A 38 -6.71 -15.07 -5.60
CA GLU A 38 -5.87 -14.49 -4.55
C GLU A 38 -4.97 -13.38 -5.11
N LYS A 39 -5.02 -12.21 -4.44
CA LYS A 39 -4.26 -11.02 -4.80
C LYS A 39 -3.52 -10.53 -3.56
N LEU A 40 -2.20 -10.67 -3.55
CA LEU A 40 -1.34 -10.32 -2.41
C LEU A 40 -0.34 -9.23 -2.80
N LEU A 41 -0.16 -8.24 -1.92
CA LEU A 41 0.85 -7.20 -2.06
C LEU A 41 1.91 -7.37 -0.97
N VAL A 42 3.17 -7.41 -1.39
CA VAL A 42 4.31 -7.58 -0.49
C VAL A 42 5.04 -6.25 -0.39
N TYR A 43 5.00 -5.65 0.79
CA TYR A 43 5.63 -4.36 1.10
C TYR A 43 6.88 -4.54 1.96
N GLN A 44 7.77 -3.56 1.92
CA GLN A 44 8.85 -3.47 2.89
C GLN A 44 8.29 -3.26 4.29
N PHE A 45 8.76 -4.07 5.25
CA PHE A 45 8.33 -3.97 6.63
C PHE A 45 8.76 -2.63 7.24
N MET A 46 7.79 -1.90 7.79
CA MET A 46 8.03 -0.65 8.49
C MET A 46 7.85 -0.84 10.00
N HIS A 47 8.96 -0.87 10.73
CA HIS A 47 9.01 -1.11 12.17
C HIS A 47 8.21 -0.09 13.00
N GLN A 48 8.04 1.15 12.50
CA GLN A 48 7.27 2.19 13.17
C GLN A 48 5.76 2.06 12.95
N GLY A 49 5.31 1.12 12.12
CA GLY A 49 3.90 0.97 11.78
C GLY A 49 3.38 2.09 10.88
N PRO A 50 2.06 2.12 10.62
CA PRO A 50 1.49 3.05 9.65
C PRO A 50 1.52 4.50 10.18
N LEU A 51 1.67 5.46 9.25
CA LEU A 51 1.63 6.88 9.58
C LEU A 51 0.32 7.29 10.27
N SER A 52 -0.79 6.61 9.97
CA SER A 52 -2.10 6.81 10.63
C SER A 52 -2.03 6.64 12.15
N LYS A 53 -1.19 5.74 12.66
CA LYS A 53 -0.98 5.56 14.10
C LYS A 53 -0.41 6.82 14.76
N HIS A 54 0.53 7.48 14.07
CA HIS A 54 1.18 8.68 14.55
C HIS A 54 0.28 9.92 14.41
N LEU A 55 -0.48 10.01 13.31
CA LEU A 55 -1.44 11.10 13.09
C LEU A 55 -2.65 11.02 14.02
N TYR A 56 -3.14 9.82 14.34
CA TYR A 56 -4.24 9.63 15.29
C TYR A 56 -3.85 10.11 16.70
N HIS A 57 -2.62 9.85 17.13
CA HIS A 57 -2.12 10.35 18.41
C HIS A 57 -2.05 11.89 18.46
N TRP A 58 -1.60 12.53 17.37
CA TRP A 58 -1.60 13.99 17.26
C TRP A 58 -3.02 14.59 17.34
N PHE A 59 -3.99 13.99 16.66
CA PHE A 59 -5.37 14.46 16.64
C PHE A 59 -6.06 14.35 18.01
N ILE A 60 -5.76 13.31 18.78
CA ILE A 60 -6.30 13.15 20.14
C ILE A 60 -5.60 14.09 21.13
N SER A 61 -4.29 14.34 20.95
CA SER A 61 -3.53 15.25 21.83
C SER A 61 -3.90 16.73 21.67
N GLN A 62 -4.52 17.13 20.56
CA GLN A 62 -5.05 18.49 20.33
C GLN A 62 -6.42 18.73 20.99
N LYS A 63 -7.01 17.70 21.61
CA LYS A 63 -8.36 17.75 22.20
C LYS A 63 -8.36 17.83 23.72
N SER A 64 -7.30 18.41 24.31
CA SER A 64 -7.18 18.73 25.74
C SER A 64 -6.96 20.22 25.96
#